data_AF-A0A6I2NPI6-F1
#
_entry.id   AF-A0A6I2NPI6-F1
#
_cell.length_a   1.000
_cell.length_b   1.000
_cell.length_c   1.000
_cell.angle_alpha   90.00
_cell.angle_beta   90.00
_cell.angle_gamma   90.00
#
_symmetry.space_group_name_H-M   'P 1'
#
loop_
_entity.id
_entity.type
_entity.pdbx_description
1 polymer ?
#
loop_
_entity_poly.entity_id
_entity_poly.type
_entity_poly.pdbx_seq_one_letter_code
_entity_poly.pdbx_strand_id
1 'polypeptide(L)'
;MKKLFYLFCLLSVILFIGCSNDDEPEVKKFSPDVENVLTSIQGTFSGEEYFLGQWFRTDKLTFFPFAAPVEKTTFKDGTVEVHGTVHRVQNKAVGGEVIDDYFFCVEPLRTAIVLYGYNSDNKELNEKKETLSYKIESHDIIKFKDYGLTDDNWINYSRQ
;
A
#
# COMPACT_ATOMS: atom_id res chain seq x y z
N MET A 1 20.73 1.50 -74.10
CA MET A 1 21.09 1.45 -72.66
C MET A 1 20.10 0.54 -71.94
N LYS A 2 20.66 -0.34 -71.09
CA LYS A 2 20.09 -1.32 -70.13
C LYS A 2 18.57 -1.21 -69.87
N LYS A 3 17.79 -2.23 -70.25
CA LYS A 3 17.25 -3.32 -69.41
C LYS A 3 16.41 -2.84 -68.20
N LEU A 4 15.09 -3.00 -68.27
CA LEU A 4 14.31 -3.67 -67.21
C LEU A 4 12.96 -4.15 -67.79
N PHE A 5 13.01 -5.38 -68.32
CA PHE A 5 11.84 -6.19 -68.67
C PHE A 5 11.46 -7.01 -67.42
N TYR A 6 10.15 -7.08 -67.16
CA TYR A 6 9.40 -8.11 -66.43
C TYR A 6 9.86 -8.55 -65.03
N LEU A 7 8.93 -8.52 -64.06
CA LEU A 7 8.34 -9.78 -63.60
C LEU A 7 7.02 -9.52 -62.86
N PHE A 8 5.93 -9.88 -63.54
CA PHE A 8 4.63 -10.16 -62.97
C PHE A 8 4.69 -11.56 -62.32
N CYS A 9 3.93 -11.76 -61.24
CA CYS A 9 3.69 -13.05 -60.55
C CYS A 9 4.88 -13.71 -59.83
N LEU A 10 4.93 -13.54 -58.50
CA LEU A 10 5.16 -14.70 -57.63
C LEU A 10 4.51 -14.48 -56.25
N LEU A 11 3.43 -15.24 -56.05
CA LEU A 11 3.01 -15.85 -54.79
C LEU A 11 2.79 -14.96 -53.56
N SER A 12 1.51 -14.70 -53.30
CA SER A 12 0.83 -15.13 -52.08
C SER A 12 1.73 -15.82 -51.04
N VAL A 13 2.24 -15.03 -50.10
CA VAL A 13 2.48 -15.51 -48.74
C VAL A 13 1.64 -14.62 -47.84
N ILE A 14 0.47 -15.16 -47.51
CA ILE A 14 -0.32 -14.75 -46.37
C ILE A 14 0.56 -14.99 -45.15
N LEU A 15 1.28 -13.96 -44.69
CA LEU A 15 1.82 -13.97 -43.34
C LEU A 15 0.68 -13.52 -42.43
N PHE A 16 -0.11 -14.49 -42.00
CA PHE A 16 -0.73 -14.45 -40.69
C PHE A 16 0.41 -14.22 -39.69
N ILE A 17 0.67 -12.98 -39.32
CA ILE A 17 1.32 -12.67 -38.06
C ILE A 17 0.23 -12.87 -37.00
N GLY A 18 -0.07 -14.14 -36.74
CA GLY A 18 -0.62 -14.58 -35.47
C GLY A 18 0.57 -14.86 -34.55
N CYS A 19 0.89 -13.90 -33.70
CA CYS A 19 1.80 -13.97 -32.56
C CYS A 19 1.51 -12.68 -31.78
N SER A 20 0.98 -12.64 -30.57
CA SER A 20 0.63 -13.63 -29.57
C SER A 20 -0.59 -13.00 -28.90
N ASN A 21 -1.65 -13.77 -28.59
CA ASN A 21 -2.44 -13.37 -27.42
C ASN A 21 -1.53 -13.67 -26.23
N ASP A 22 -0.57 -12.77 -25.99
CA ASP A 22 -0.07 -12.57 -24.64
C ASP A 22 -1.27 -11.97 -23.95
N ASP A 23 -2.13 -12.84 -23.40
CA ASP A 23 -3.01 -12.48 -22.33
C ASP A 23 -2.08 -11.88 -21.28
N GLU A 24 -1.95 -10.54 -21.27
CA GLU A 24 -1.32 -9.83 -20.18
C GLU A 24 -1.92 -10.45 -18.92
N PRO A 25 -1.09 -11.02 -18.02
CA PRO A 25 -1.62 -11.72 -16.86
C PRO A 25 -2.56 -10.74 -16.18
N GLU A 26 -3.84 -11.12 -16.01
CA GLU A 26 -4.85 -10.25 -15.41
C GLU A 26 -4.25 -9.69 -14.12
N VAL A 27 -3.90 -8.40 -14.15
CA VAL A 27 -3.32 -7.74 -12.99
C VAL A 27 -4.40 -7.77 -11.93
N LYS A 28 -4.18 -8.56 -10.88
CA LYS A 28 -5.10 -8.68 -9.75
C LYS A 28 -5.45 -7.25 -9.29
N LYS A 29 -6.73 -6.89 -9.33
CA LYS A 29 -7.19 -5.56 -8.93
C LYS A 29 -7.61 -5.58 -7.48
N PHE A 30 -7.47 -4.43 -6.80
CA PHE A 30 -8.09 -4.27 -5.49
C PHE A 30 -9.61 -4.36 -5.61
N SER A 31 -10.28 -4.77 -4.54
CA SER A 31 -11.72 -4.57 -4.44
C SER A 31 -12.03 -3.07 -4.37
N PRO A 32 -13.22 -2.62 -4.83
CA PRO A 32 -13.58 -1.20 -4.79
C PRO A 32 -13.47 -0.56 -3.40
N ASP A 33 -13.82 -1.31 -2.35
CA ASP A 33 -13.74 -0.81 -0.97
C ASP A 33 -12.29 -0.63 -0.50
N VAL A 34 -11.38 -1.53 -0.90
CA VAL A 34 -9.95 -1.38 -0.62
C VAL A 34 -9.39 -0.21 -1.42
N GLU A 35 -9.71 -0.12 -2.70
CA GLU A 35 -9.25 0.95 -3.59
C GLU A 35 -9.64 2.34 -3.06
N ASN A 36 -10.90 2.53 -2.64
CA ASN A 36 -11.38 3.78 -2.04
C ASN A 36 -10.57 4.21 -0.81
N VAL A 37 -10.20 3.25 0.05
CA VAL A 37 -9.38 3.53 1.22
C VAL A 37 -7.95 3.87 0.79
N LEU A 38 -7.34 3.09 -0.10
CA LEU A 38 -5.98 3.32 -0.60
C LEU A 38 -5.83 4.71 -1.23
N THR A 39 -6.79 5.13 -2.06
CA THR A 39 -6.82 6.48 -2.64
C THR A 39 -6.90 7.56 -1.56
N SER A 40 -7.64 7.31 -0.48
CA SER A 40 -7.80 8.27 0.62
C SER A 40 -6.55 8.38 1.49
N ILE A 41 -5.81 7.29 1.69
CA ILE A 41 -4.65 7.25 2.61
C ILE A 41 -3.30 7.38 1.92
N GLN A 42 -3.23 7.33 0.59
CA GLN A 42 -1.96 7.48 -0.14
C GLN A 42 -1.29 8.81 0.25
N GLY A 43 -0.02 8.76 0.66
CA GLY A 43 0.74 9.94 1.06
C GLY A 43 1.08 9.98 2.54
N THR A 44 1.50 11.16 3.00
CA THR A 44 2.02 11.38 4.35
C THR A 44 0.98 12.05 5.25
N PHE A 45 0.82 11.51 6.44
CA PHE A 45 -0.05 12.06 7.48
C PHE A 45 0.71 12.15 8.81
N SER A 46 0.43 13.19 9.59
CA SER A 46 1.04 13.40 10.90
C SER A 46 -0.03 13.68 11.96
N GLY A 47 0.08 12.99 13.10
CA GLY A 47 -0.74 13.20 14.28
C GLY A 47 0.11 13.50 15.50
N GLU A 48 -0.48 14.20 16.47
CA GLU A 48 0.14 14.47 17.77
C GLU A 48 -0.67 13.79 18.87
N GLU A 49 0.05 13.16 19.78
CA GLU A 49 -0.48 12.47 20.94
C GLU A 49 -0.10 13.22 22.21
N TYR A 50 -1.10 13.37 23.09
CA TYR A 50 -0.95 14.06 24.36
C TYR A 50 -1.34 13.11 25.49
N PHE A 51 -0.48 12.99 26.50
CA PHE A 51 -0.75 12.24 27.71
C PHE A 51 -0.84 13.20 28.89
N LEU A 52 -1.98 13.18 29.61
CA LEU A 52 -2.27 14.10 30.72
C LEU A 52 -2.09 15.59 30.34
N GLY A 53 -2.46 15.96 29.11
CA GLY A 53 -2.37 17.32 28.59
C GLY A 53 -0.95 17.77 28.21
N GLN A 54 0.05 16.90 28.34
CA GLN A 54 1.40 17.15 27.87
C GLN A 54 1.65 16.43 26.55
N TRP A 55 2.38 17.08 25.65
CA TRP A 55 2.82 16.45 24.41
C TRP A 55 3.63 15.19 24.73
N PHE A 56 3.26 14.08 24.10
CA PHE A 56 3.85 12.76 24.33
C PHE A 56 4.62 12.26 23.11
N ARG A 57 4.01 12.37 21.91
CA ARG A 57 4.60 11.89 20.67
C ARG A 57 4.03 12.63 19.47
N THR A 58 4.85 12.82 18.44
CA THR A 58 4.38 13.05 17.08
C THR A 58 4.59 11.76 16.28
N ASP A 59 3.55 11.30 15.60
CA ASP A 59 3.58 10.09 14.78
C ASP A 59 3.26 10.44 13.32
N LYS A 60 4.17 10.06 12.42
CA LYS A 60 4.10 10.38 11.00
C LYS A 60 4.10 9.09 10.20
N LEU A 61 3.02 8.87 9.45
CA LEU A 61 2.81 7.69 8.62
C LEU A 61 2.84 8.11 7.14
N THR A 62 3.68 7.49 6.33
CA THR A 62 3.69 7.67 4.89
C THR A 62 3.32 6.37 4.20
N PHE A 63 2.12 6.34 3.61
CA PHE A 63 1.59 5.17 2.93
C PHE A 63 1.96 5.18 1.45
N PHE A 64 2.48 4.04 0.99
CA PHE A 64 2.81 3.74 -0.40
C PHE A 64 2.00 2.52 -0.86
N PRO A 65 0.74 2.71 -1.28
CA PRO A 65 -0.04 1.63 -1.90
C PRO A 65 0.68 1.04 -3.12
N PHE A 66 0.54 -0.26 -3.31
CA PHE A 66 0.96 -0.93 -4.54
C PHE A 66 -0.07 -0.68 -5.66
N ALA A 67 0.31 -0.97 -6.91
CA ALA A 67 -0.60 -0.90 -8.05
C ALA A 67 -1.65 -2.03 -8.06
N ALA A 68 -1.34 -3.13 -7.37
CA ALA A 68 -2.14 -4.34 -7.26
C ALA A 68 -1.84 -5.01 -5.92
N PRO A 69 -2.75 -5.84 -5.37
CA PRO A 69 -2.44 -6.63 -4.19
C PRO A 69 -1.26 -7.57 -4.44
N VAL A 70 -0.37 -7.70 -3.46
CA VAL A 70 0.81 -8.55 -3.54
C VAL A 70 0.70 -9.64 -2.48
N GLU A 71 0.80 -10.89 -2.89
CA GLU A 71 0.86 -12.01 -1.95
C GLU A 71 2.26 -12.12 -1.33
N LYS A 72 2.28 -12.23 -0.01
CA LYS A 72 3.49 -12.43 0.80
C LYS A 72 3.24 -13.58 1.76
N THR A 73 4.20 -14.49 1.86
CA THR A 73 4.10 -15.63 2.77
C THR A 73 4.96 -15.41 4.00
N THR A 74 4.44 -15.81 5.15
CA THR A 74 5.16 -15.83 6.43
C THR A 74 5.09 -17.22 7.05
N PHE A 75 6.05 -17.51 7.92
CA PHE A 75 6.05 -18.76 8.68
C PHE A 75 4.91 -18.84 9.73
N LYS A 76 4.40 -17.71 10.24
CA LYS A 76 3.40 -17.68 11.33
C LYS A 76 1.97 -17.47 10.83
N ASP A 77 1.79 -16.53 9.91
CA ASP A 77 0.50 -16.02 9.44
C ASP A 77 0.08 -16.62 8.09
N GLY A 78 0.92 -17.45 7.47
CA GLY A 78 0.64 -18.04 6.15
C GLY A 78 0.78 -17.03 5.01
N THR A 79 0.03 -17.23 3.93
CA THR A 79 -0.01 -16.28 2.80
C THR A 79 -1.00 -15.16 3.10
N VAL A 80 -0.51 -13.93 3.05
CA VAL A 80 -1.27 -12.70 3.27
C VAL A 80 -1.20 -11.85 2.00
N GLU A 81 -2.33 -11.26 1.63
CA GLU A 81 -2.39 -10.25 0.59
C GLU A 81 -2.11 -8.86 1.21
N VAL A 82 -1.03 -8.22 0.79
CA VAL A 82 -0.67 -6.87 1.23
C VAL A 82 -0.93 -5.84 0.16
N HIS A 83 -1.31 -4.64 0.59
CA HIS A 83 -1.77 -3.57 -0.29
C HIS A 83 -0.75 -2.44 -0.46
N GLY A 84 0.36 -2.49 0.28
CA GLY A 84 1.44 -1.51 0.16
C GLY A 84 2.44 -1.60 1.30
N THR A 85 3.28 -0.57 1.39
CA THR A 85 4.18 -0.35 2.53
C THR A 85 3.87 0.96 3.24
N VAL A 86 4.19 1.04 4.51
CA VAL A 86 4.12 2.28 5.28
C VAL A 86 5.46 2.54 5.95
N HIS A 87 5.95 3.76 5.80
CA HIS A 87 7.10 4.28 6.52
C HIS A 87 6.59 5.11 7.70
N ARG A 88 6.99 4.74 8.92
CA ARG A 88 6.56 5.39 10.15
C ARG A 88 7.74 6.05 10.86
N VAL A 89 7.56 7.32 11.21
CA VAL A 89 8.51 8.07 12.05
C VAL A 89 7.78 8.53 13.30
N GLN A 90 8.27 8.10 14.45
CA GLN A 90 7.73 8.46 15.76
C GLN A 90 8.76 9.27 16.54
N ASN A 91 8.45 10.53 16.83
CA ASN A 91 9.26 11.35 17.70
C ASN A 91 8.62 11.40 19.10
N LYS A 92 9.24 10.74 20.07
CA LYS A 92 8.71 10.55 21.42
C LYS A 92 9.36 11.51 22.40
N ALA A 93 8.59 12.02 23.35
CA ALA A 93 9.09 12.82 24.46
C ALA A 93 10.21 12.14 25.25
N VAL A 94 10.17 10.80 25.34
CA VAL A 94 11.23 9.98 25.91
C VAL A 94 11.61 8.88 24.92
N GLY A 95 12.91 8.72 24.67
CA GLY A 95 13.44 7.72 23.74
C GLY A 95 13.78 8.25 22.34
N GLY A 96 13.38 9.50 22.01
CA GLY A 96 13.75 10.16 20.76
C GLY A 96 12.98 9.63 19.55
N GLU A 97 13.64 9.69 18.39
CA GLU A 97 13.08 9.24 17.12
C GLU A 97 13.19 7.72 16.96
N VAL A 98 12.08 7.10 16.55
CA VAL A 98 12.01 5.71 16.13
C VAL A 98 11.47 5.66 14.71
N ILE A 99 12.16 4.92 13.85
CA ILE A 99 11.79 4.74 12.45
C ILE A 99 11.51 3.26 12.23
N ASP A 100 10.33 2.96 11.69
CA ASP A 100 9.90 1.60 11.37
C ASP A 100 9.27 1.57 9.98
N ASP A 101 9.54 0.51 9.23
CA ASP A 101 8.86 0.19 7.98
C ASP A 101 7.95 -1.02 8.18
N TYR A 102 6.80 -1.02 7.51
CA TYR A 102 5.83 -2.12 7.56
C TYR A 102 5.28 -2.42 6.17
N PHE A 103 4.87 -3.68 5.96
CA PHE A 103 3.80 -3.95 5.01
C PHE A 103 2.45 -3.64 5.65
N PHE A 104 1.46 -3.27 4.85
CA PHE A 104 0.10 -3.13 5.36
C PHE A 104 -0.93 -3.81 4.49
N CYS A 105 -2.02 -4.26 5.11
CA CYS A 105 -3.26 -4.61 4.43
C CYS A 105 -4.41 -3.75 4.99
N VAL A 106 -5.40 -3.49 4.15
CA VAL A 106 -6.61 -2.75 4.51
C VAL A 106 -7.76 -3.73 4.65
N GLU A 107 -8.49 -3.63 5.75
CA GLU A 107 -9.70 -4.42 6.02
C GLU A 107 -10.90 -3.46 6.17
N PRO A 108 -11.54 -3.02 5.07
CA PRO A 108 -12.58 -1.98 5.11
C PRO A 108 -13.77 -2.34 5.99
N LEU A 109 -14.24 -3.60 5.94
CA LEU A 109 -15.36 -4.09 6.76
C LEU A 109 -15.11 -3.98 8.26
N ARG A 110 -13.85 -4.00 8.68
CA ARG A 110 -13.42 -3.88 10.08
C ARG A 110 -12.92 -2.48 10.41
N THR A 111 -12.93 -1.55 9.45
CA THR A 111 -12.34 -0.20 9.57
C THR A 111 -10.91 -0.26 10.12
N ALA A 112 -10.11 -1.20 9.60
CA ALA A 112 -8.79 -1.50 10.12
C ALA A 112 -7.70 -1.47 9.02
N ILE A 113 -6.51 -1.00 9.39
CA ILE A 113 -5.27 -1.20 8.64
C ILE A 113 -4.36 -2.08 9.49
N VAL A 114 -3.98 -3.24 8.99
CA VAL A 114 -3.11 -4.18 9.70
C VAL A 114 -1.68 -3.96 9.24
N LEU A 115 -0.77 -3.75 10.19
CA LEU A 115 0.66 -3.59 9.93
C LEU A 115 1.39 -4.90 10.21
N TYR A 116 2.20 -5.32 9.26
CA TYR A 116 3.08 -6.48 9.34
C TYR A 116 4.53 -6.04 9.31
N GLY A 117 5.37 -6.69 10.10
CA GLY A 117 6.79 -6.33 10.16
C GLY A 117 7.43 -6.41 8.77
N TYR A 118 8.27 -5.43 8.45
CA TYR A 118 9.09 -5.42 7.24
C TYR A 118 10.53 -5.77 7.61
N ASN A 119 11.08 -6.83 7.01
CA ASN A 119 12.50 -7.09 7.11
C ASN A 119 13.24 -6.30 6.02
N SER A 120 14.05 -5.32 6.42
CA SER A 120 14.79 -4.46 5.49
C SER A 120 15.81 -5.20 4.64
N ASP A 121 16.40 -6.27 5.16
CA ASP A 121 17.53 -6.96 4.53
C ASP A 121 17.08 -7.79 3.34
N ASN A 122 15.89 -8.40 3.45
CA ASN A 122 15.37 -9.31 2.42
C ASN A 122 13.97 -8.91 1.88
N LYS A 123 13.37 -7.82 2.37
CA LYS A 123 12.04 -7.32 1.98
C LYS A 123 10.93 -8.36 2.14
N GLU A 124 11.10 -9.24 3.12
CA GLU A 124 10.12 -10.25 3.48
C GLU A 124 9.16 -9.74 4.55
N LEU A 125 7.96 -10.31 4.50
CA LEU A 125 6.92 -10.02 5.46
C LEU A 125 7.14 -10.87 6.72
N ASN A 126 7.10 -10.21 7.87
CA ASN A 126 7.18 -10.85 9.18
C ASN A 126 5.79 -10.85 9.85
N GLU A 127 5.70 -11.36 11.06
CA GLU A 127 4.47 -11.41 11.85
C GLU A 127 3.73 -10.07 11.93
N LYS A 128 2.41 -10.17 12.08
CA LYS A 128 1.55 -9.03 12.42
C LYS A 128 2.08 -8.27 13.64
N LYS A 129 2.22 -6.94 13.50
CA LYS A 129 2.72 -6.03 14.55
C LYS A 129 1.62 -5.18 15.16
N GLU A 130 0.76 -4.60 14.34
CA GLU A 130 -0.23 -3.63 14.81
C GLU A 130 -1.53 -3.70 14.01
N THR A 131 -2.61 -3.17 14.55
CA THR A 131 -3.86 -2.93 13.83
C THR A 131 -4.34 -1.54 14.18
N LEU A 132 -4.30 -0.65 13.19
CA LEU A 132 -4.79 0.71 13.30
C LEU A 132 -6.28 0.72 12.97
N SER A 133 -7.12 1.04 13.95
CA SER A 133 -8.53 1.35 13.67
C SER A 133 -8.61 2.77 13.11
N TYR A 134 -9.32 2.96 12.01
CA TYR A 134 -9.33 4.25 11.31
C TYR A 134 -10.73 4.81 11.03
N LYS A 135 -10.80 6.13 10.85
CA LYS A 135 -11.93 6.84 10.24
C LYS A 135 -11.38 7.87 9.25
N ILE A 136 -11.89 7.88 8.03
CA ILE A 136 -11.56 8.91 7.04
C ILE A 136 -12.58 10.04 7.21
N GLU A 137 -12.13 11.23 7.62
CA GLU A 137 -13.02 12.39 7.75
C GLU A 137 -13.05 13.23 6.47
N SER A 138 -11.91 13.33 5.79
CA SER A 138 -11.77 14.02 4.52
C SER A 138 -10.54 13.50 3.78
N HIS A 139 -10.26 14.06 2.60
CA HIS A 139 -9.02 13.77 1.87
C HIS A 139 -7.75 14.11 2.68
N ASP A 140 -7.84 15.13 3.56
CA ASP A 140 -6.69 15.68 4.29
C ASP A 140 -6.63 15.21 5.75
N ILE A 141 -7.67 14.54 6.25
CA ILE A 141 -7.75 14.13 7.65
C ILE A 141 -8.20 12.68 7.74
N ILE A 142 -7.30 11.86 8.29
CA ILE A 142 -7.61 10.52 8.79
C ILE A 142 -7.51 10.53 10.30
N LYS A 143 -8.37 9.76 10.97
CA LYS A 143 -8.30 9.54 12.41
C LYS A 143 -7.84 8.13 12.67
N PHE A 144 -6.89 7.97 13.59
CA PHE A 144 -6.54 6.67 14.14
C PHE A 144 -6.96 6.60 15.60
N LYS A 145 -7.45 5.44 16.03
CA LYS A 145 -7.80 5.21 17.42
C LYS A 145 -6.52 4.99 18.23
N ASP A 146 -6.34 5.75 19.30
CA ASP A 146 -5.26 5.55 20.25
C ASP A 146 -5.46 4.26 21.06
N TYR A 147 -4.42 3.85 21.79
CA TYR A 147 -4.50 2.81 22.80
C TYR A 147 -4.98 3.41 24.12
N GLY A 148 -6.18 3.03 24.58
CA GLY A 148 -6.75 3.55 25.83
C GLY A 148 -8.05 2.85 26.24
N LEU A 149 -8.49 3.12 27.48
CA LEU A 149 -9.72 2.54 28.06
C LEU A 149 -10.99 3.35 27.73
N THR A 150 -10.87 4.47 27.03
CA THR A 150 -12.00 5.34 26.70
C THR A 150 -12.42 5.14 25.26
N ASP A 151 -13.73 5.15 25.00
CA ASP A 151 -14.28 4.92 23.65
C ASP A 151 -14.00 6.06 22.67
N ASP A 152 -13.69 7.26 23.19
CA ASP A 152 -13.45 8.47 22.41
C ASP A 152 -11.98 8.92 22.46
N ASN A 153 -11.10 8.09 21.92
CA ASN A 153 -9.65 8.35 21.86
C ASN A 153 -9.14 8.41 20.40
N TRP A 154 -9.88 9.10 19.53
CA TRP A 154 -9.48 9.31 18.14
C TRP A 154 -8.50 10.47 18.00
N ILE A 155 -7.36 10.21 17.38
CA ILE A 155 -6.33 11.22 17.10
C ILE A 155 -6.45 11.64 15.64
N ASN A 156 -6.42 12.96 15.40
CA ASN A 156 -6.37 13.51 14.05
C ASN A 156 -4.96 13.37 13.46
N TYR A 157 -4.89 12.81 12.27
CA TYR A 157 -3.71 12.77 11.44
C TYR A 157 -3.98 13.63 10.21
N SER A 158 -3.26 14.74 10.11
CA SER A 158 -3.40 15.69 9.02
C SER A 158 -2.39 15.39 7.92
N ARG A 159 -2.85 15.41 6.67
CA ARG A 159 -2.02 15.29 5.49
C ARG A 159 -0.94 16.39 5.48
N GLN A 160 0.26 16.04 5.02
CA GLN A 160 1.41 16.94 4.89
C GLN A 160 1.65 17.32 3.43
#